data_AF-A0A832K0F7-F1
#
_entry.id   AF-A0A832K0F7-F1
#
_cell.length_a   1.000
_cell.length_b   1.000
_cell.length_c   1.000
_cell.angle_alpha   90.00
_cell.angle_beta   90.00
_cell.angle_gamma   90.00
#
_symmetry.space_group_name_H-M   'P 1'
#
loop_
_entity.id
_entity.type
_entity.pdbx_description
1 polymer ?
#
loop_
_entity_poly.entity_id
_entity_poly.type
_entity_poly.pdbx_seq_one_letter_code
_entity_poly.pdbx_strand_id
1 'polypeptide(L)'
;MLALASRSDSYGWTRKLILASTIAGKRTESTSSTTAVETGTDRSVNPRLLSAAGVPSGLESFMPAVRCVGMRDRITIASSTGSDQHKTAGIPFGPRLSVLGVTLFSILVVQALKWFVFYAKSTERAAVNMLLFYALMLVLPFVIARLVPPLAEFEIRWLPSSRWQWLWLLGMASVLLICGGIGGVLLGSYGHSLPNLTFSPLATNVRPVTVIVFGLVYVLVAPVAEEVFWRGYVLPQFARTLGHWSVGLLAHSILFALAHLGVQRILLPVLFVYGLILGAWRIRFGSLLPLVIAHWALNAVSLVPQFAAYYDAARSSYPRCQQIDALAARPPEEALPELIKFLGDSDDAVAAHAIEVLGQHFRSQAEPYLKDALCA
;
A
#
# COMPACT_ATOMS: atom_id res chain seq x y z
N MET A 1 54.70 19.04 8.14
CA MET A 1 54.36 20.48 8.05
C MET A 1 54.07 20.80 6.59
N LEU A 2 52.88 21.35 6.26
CA LEU A 2 52.53 22.01 4.97
C LEU A 2 52.69 21.13 3.68
N ALA A 3 52.08 21.32 2.50
CA ALA A 3 50.88 21.98 1.96
C ALA A 3 50.73 21.50 0.47
N LEU A 4 49.65 21.61 -0.33
CA LEU A 4 48.27 22.11 -0.17
C LEU A 4 47.36 21.56 -1.32
N ALA A 5 46.15 21.06 -1.02
CA ALA A 5 45.00 20.90 -1.97
C ALA A 5 45.15 19.88 -3.16
N SER A 6 44.08 19.37 -3.79
CA SER A 6 42.65 19.73 -3.75
C SER A 6 41.70 18.51 -3.89
N ARG A 7 40.41 18.70 -3.55
CA ARG A 7 39.30 17.74 -3.76
C ARG A 7 38.38 18.23 -4.88
N SER A 8 37.88 17.31 -5.72
CA SER A 8 36.61 17.39 -6.48
C SER A 8 36.33 15.99 -7.07
N ASP A 9 35.11 15.50 -7.26
CA ASP A 9 33.82 15.87 -6.67
C ASP A 9 32.94 14.60 -6.56
N SER A 10 32.17 14.49 -5.48
CA SER A 10 31.12 13.48 -5.32
C SER A 10 29.98 14.04 -4.46
N TYR A 11 28.77 13.52 -4.63
CA TYR A 11 27.53 13.91 -3.91
C TYR A 11 26.85 15.24 -4.30
N GLY A 12 26.56 15.41 -5.60
CA GLY A 12 25.47 16.29 -6.03
C GLY A 12 24.18 15.50 -6.21
N TRP A 13 23.21 15.61 -5.29
CA TRP A 13 21.74 15.50 -5.52
C TRP A 13 20.89 15.74 -4.24
N THR A 14 21.44 15.59 -3.03
CA THR A 14 20.69 15.62 -1.75
C THR A 14 20.60 16.99 -1.03
N ARG A 15 20.89 18.11 -1.69
CA ARG A 15 21.01 19.45 -1.04
C ARG A 15 20.22 20.61 -1.66
N LYS A 16 19.05 20.35 -2.28
CA LYS A 16 18.19 21.40 -2.88
C LYS A 16 16.76 21.55 -2.30
N LEU A 17 16.48 21.02 -1.11
CA LEU A 17 15.18 21.18 -0.44
C LEU A 17 15.23 21.81 0.97
N ILE A 18 16.40 22.30 1.40
CA ILE A 18 16.57 22.99 2.70
C ILE A 18 17.25 24.36 2.47
N LEU A 19 16.64 25.21 1.63
CA LEU A 19 16.99 26.64 1.54
C LEU A 19 15.86 27.50 0.91
N ALA A 20 14.62 27.29 1.34
CA ALA A 20 13.45 28.08 0.87
C ALA A 20 12.51 28.52 2.01
N SER A 21 13.03 28.63 3.24
CA SER A 21 12.25 28.98 4.45
C SER A 21 12.83 30.16 5.24
N THR A 22 13.71 30.94 4.63
CA THR A 22 14.32 32.13 5.23
C THR A 22 14.24 33.27 4.21
N ILE A 23 13.80 34.46 4.66
CA ILE A 23 13.47 35.66 3.84
C ILE A 23 12.09 35.61 3.15
N ALA A 24 11.01 35.71 3.95
CA ALA A 24 9.72 36.26 3.53
C ALA A 24 8.86 36.70 4.75
N GLY A 25 9.45 37.48 5.66
CA GLY A 25 8.75 37.97 6.85
C GLY A 25 8.70 39.49 6.93
N LYS A 26 7.54 40.09 6.64
CA LYS A 26 7.15 41.43 7.13
C LYS A 26 5.63 41.67 7.05
N ARG A 27 4.96 41.27 8.13
CA ARG A 27 3.91 42.00 8.88
C ARG A 27 3.18 43.16 8.16
N THR A 28 1.86 43.04 8.07
CA THR A 28 0.93 44.12 8.44
C THR A 28 -0.24 43.54 9.25
N GLU A 29 -0.53 44.14 10.40
CA GLU A 29 -1.74 43.89 11.19
C GLU A 29 -2.83 44.85 10.70
N SER A 30 -4.08 44.38 10.60
CA SER A 30 -5.23 45.28 10.59
C SER A 30 -6.40 44.61 11.31
N THR A 31 -6.72 45.13 12.48
CA THR A 31 -7.92 44.81 13.24
C THR A 31 -9.17 45.32 12.50
N SER A 32 -10.20 44.48 12.38
CA SER A 32 -11.57 44.96 12.30
C SER A 32 -12.52 43.93 12.91
N SER A 33 -13.49 44.43 13.66
CA SER A 33 -14.44 43.66 14.44
C SER A 33 -15.85 43.88 13.90
N THR A 34 -16.58 42.82 13.55
CA THR A 34 -18.04 42.92 13.42
C THR A 34 -18.76 41.59 13.69
N THR A 35 -19.53 41.61 14.77
CA THR A 35 -20.84 40.97 15.04
C THR A 35 -21.20 39.60 14.44
N ALA A 36 -21.61 38.73 15.36
CA ALA A 36 -22.33 37.48 15.19
C ALA A 36 -23.60 37.51 14.32
N VAL A 37 -23.97 36.33 13.80
CA VAL A 37 -25.35 35.82 13.81
C VAL A 37 -25.32 34.36 14.29
N GLU A 38 -25.89 34.08 15.45
CA GLU A 38 -26.22 32.72 15.89
C GLU A 38 -27.63 32.35 15.43
N THR A 39 -27.81 31.14 14.90
CA THR A 39 -29.13 30.51 14.77
C THR A 39 -29.06 29.14 15.42
N GLY A 40 -29.56 29.04 16.65
CA GLY A 40 -29.53 27.81 17.42
C GLY A 40 -30.66 26.84 17.07
N THR A 41 -30.43 25.56 17.31
CA THR A 41 -31.48 24.60 17.68
C THR A 41 -30.99 23.80 18.88
N ASP A 42 -31.61 24.07 20.03
CA ASP A 42 -31.27 23.49 21.33
C ASP A 42 -31.79 22.04 21.47
N ARG A 43 -30.94 21.17 22.03
CA ARG A 43 -31.34 19.94 22.75
C ARG A 43 -30.38 19.70 23.91
N SER A 44 -30.52 20.52 24.94
CA SER A 44 -29.88 20.37 26.24
C SER A 44 -30.00 18.95 26.81
N VAL A 45 -28.85 18.35 27.15
CA VAL A 45 -28.78 17.16 28.01
C VAL A 45 -28.36 17.63 29.40
N ASN A 46 -29.15 17.27 30.40
CA ASN A 46 -29.05 17.77 31.77
C ASN A 46 -27.76 17.29 32.47
N PRO A 47 -26.85 18.19 32.92
CA PRO A 47 -25.53 17.81 33.42
C PRO A 47 -25.49 17.30 34.88
N ARG A 48 -26.63 17.02 35.53
CA ARG A 48 -26.71 16.64 36.96
C ARG A 48 -26.73 15.13 37.27
N LEU A 49 -26.11 14.29 36.43
CA LEU A 49 -26.04 12.82 36.64
C LEU A 49 -24.62 12.21 36.61
N LEU A 50 -23.56 13.03 36.77
CA LEU A 50 -22.16 12.56 36.78
C LEU A 50 -21.36 12.96 38.03
N SER A 51 -22.01 13.22 39.17
CA SER A 51 -21.34 13.52 40.45
C SER A 51 -21.19 12.29 41.38
N ALA A 52 -20.87 11.12 40.82
CA ALA A 52 -20.79 9.85 41.56
C ALA A 52 -19.55 8.99 41.21
N ALA A 53 -18.44 9.63 40.85
CA ALA A 53 -17.11 9.02 40.85
C ALA A 53 -16.08 10.13 41.11
N GLY A 54 -15.38 10.08 42.25
CA GLY A 54 -14.44 11.12 42.67
C GLY A 54 -13.14 11.11 41.84
N VAL A 55 -13.15 11.78 40.70
CA VAL A 55 -11.94 12.05 39.90
C VAL A 55 -11.41 13.45 40.24
N PRO A 56 -10.13 13.61 40.63
CA PRO A 56 -9.57 14.92 40.95
C PRO A 56 -9.59 15.87 39.74
N SER A 57 -10.17 17.05 39.94
CA SER A 57 -10.25 18.12 38.93
C SER A 57 -8.86 18.73 38.69
N GLY A 58 -8.16 18.26 37.65
CA GLY A 58 -6.85 18.80 37.27
C GLY A 58 -6.14 18.18 36.05
N LEU A 59 -6.63 17.05 35.51
CA LEU A 59 -5.97 16.32 34.41
C LEU A 59 -6.58 16.54 33.02
N GLU A 60 -7.73 17.20 32.90
CA GLU A 60 -8.38 17.46 31.59
C GLU A 60 -7.68 18.53 30.75
N SER A 61 -6.78 19.33 31.34
CA SER A 61 -6.12 20.47 30.67
C SER A 61 -4.93 20.08 29.76
N PHE A 62 -4.43 18.84 29.84
CA PHE A 62 -3.26 18.39 29.07
C PHE A 62 -3.58 17.50 27.85
N MET A 63 -4.83 17.11 27.66
CA MET A 63 -5.29 16.54 26.41
C MET A 63 -6.12 17.58 25.66
N PRO A 64 -5.62 18.18 24.55
CA PRO A 64 -6.49 18.96 23.70
C PRO A 64 -7.61 18.04 23.23
N ALA A 65 -8.86 18.44 23.41
CA ALA A 65 -10.03 17.73 22.91
C ALA A 65 -10.02 17.78 21.38
N VAL A 66 -9.22 16.92 20.75
CA VAL A 66 -9.11 16.83 19.29
C VAL A 66 -10.42 16.24 18.76
N ARG A 67 -11.41 17.11 18.54
CA ARG A 67 -12.53 16.89 17.64
C ARG A 67 -11.97 16.66 16.24
N CYS A 68 -11.48 15.44 16.02
CA CYS A 68 -11.32 14.91 14.68
C CYS A 68 -12.74 14.84 14.12
N VAL A 69 -13.08 15.75 13.21
CA VAL A 69 -14.24 15.59 12.34
C VAL A 69 -14.02 14.28 11.59
N GLY A 70 -14.73 13.24 12.02
CA GLY A 70 -14.59 11.91 11.48
C GLY A 70 -15.45 11.79 10.24
N MET A 71 -15.32 10.67 9.50
CA MET A 71 -16.30 10.39 8.44
C MET A 71 -17.70 10.11 9.03
N ARG A 72 -17.76 9.82 10.35
CA ARG A 72 -18.98 9.63 11.15
C ARG A 72 -19.97 10.77 11.04
N ASP A 73 -19.49 12.01 11.01
CA ASP A 73 -20.33 13.21 11.03
C ASP A 73 -20.99 13.51 9.67
N ARG A 74 -20.75 12.66 8.65
CA ARG A 74 -21.15 12.84 7.25
C ARG A 74 -22.08 11.75 6.70
N ILE A 75 -22.79 10.98 7.53
CA ILE A 75 -23.99 10.28 7.04
C ILE A 75 -25.15 11.28 6.97
N THR A 76 -25.03 12.24 6.04
CA THR A 76 -26.23 12.83 5.46
C THR A 76 -26.85 11.73 4.62
N ILE A 77 -27.86 11.06 5.17
CA ILE A 77 -28.77 10.25 4.36
C ILE A 77 -29.24 11.18 3.24
N ALA A 78 -29.26 10.70 1.99
CA ALA A 78 -30.02 11.35 0.93
C ALA A 78 -31.53 11.17 1.22
N SER A 79 -32.01 11.78 2.30
CA SER A 79 -33.40 12.13 2.49
C SER A 79 -33.65 13.21 1.46
N SER A 80 -34.42 12.87 0.42
CA SER A 80 -34.62 13.71 -0.75
C SER A 80 -35.11 15.11 -0.37
N THR A 81 -34.19 16.06 -0.26
CA THR A 81 -34.51 17.47 -0.44
C THR A 81 -34.82 17.64 -1.92
N GLY A 82 -35.75 18.54 -2.26
CA GLY A 82 -36.31 18.62 -3.62
C GLY A 82 -35.30 18.83 -4.75
N SER A 83 -34.08 19.30 -4.45
CA SER A 83 -33.01 19.50 -5.43
C SER A 83 -32.37 18.19 -5.94
N ASP A 84 -32.35 17.12 -5.17
CA ASP A 84 -31.70 15.85 -5.58
C ASP A 84 -32.59 14.97 -6.47
N GLN A 85 -33.91 15.19 -6.46
CA GLN A 85 -34.82 14.50 -7.38
C GLN A 85 -34.50 14.81 -8.85
N HIS A 86 -34.10 16.05 -9.17
CA HIS A 86 -33.70 16.42 -10.52
C HIS A 86 -32.38 15.79 -10.98
N LYS A 87 -31.45 15.48 -10.07
CA LYS A 87 -30.18 14.80 -10.40
C LYS A 87 -30.30 13.27 -10.51
N THR A 88 -31.40 12.71 -10.03
CA THR A 88 -31.68 11.26 -10.01
C THR A 88 -32.81 10.86 -10.97
N ALA A 89 -33.47 11.84 -11.61
CA ALA A 89 -34.43 11.63 -12.68
C ALA A 89 -33.79 10.88 -13.87
N GLY A 90 -34.15 9.61 -14.04
CA GLY A 90 -33.60 8.72 -15.06
C GLY A 90 -32.84 7.50 -14.51
N ILE A 91 -32.61 7.41 -13.20
CA ILE A 91 -32.01 6.21 -12.59
C ILE A 91 -33.12 5.14 -12.38
N PRO A 92 -32.99 3.91 -12.94
CA PRO A 92 -34.07 2.93 -12.95
C PRO A 92 -34.39 2.30 -11.58
N PHE A 93 -33.53 2.48 -10.58
CA PHE A 93 -33.71 2.01 -9.21
C PHE A 93 -33.50 3.14 -8.21
N GLY A 94 -34.11 3.03 -7.03
CA GLY A 94 -33.97 4.03 -5.96
C GLY A 94 -32.49 4.28 -5.58
N PRO A 95 -32.11 5.51 -5.17
CA PRO A 95 -30.71 5.94 -5.14
C PRO A 95 -29.74 5.00 -4.39
N ARG A 96 -30.17 4.46 -3.24
CA ARG A 96 -29.36 3.51 -2.45
C ARG A 96 -29.07 2.20 -3.18
N LEU A 97 -30.07 1.63 -3.86
CA LEU A 97 -29.90 0.39 -4.61
C LEU A 97 -28.98 0.59 -5.82
N SER A 98 -29.03 1.77 -6.43
CA SER A 98 -28.17 2.16 -7.54
C SER A 98 -26.70 2.39 -7.11
N VAL A 99 -26.46 3.04 -5.95
CA VAL A 99 -25.12 3.12 -5.33
C VAL A 99 -24.57 1.71 -5.07
N LEU A 100 -25.39 0.84 -4.47
CA LEU A 100 -25.00 -0.54 -4.17
C LEU A 100 -24.68 -1.34 -5.43
N GLY A 101 -25.52 -1.24 -6.47
CA GLY A 101 -25.34 -1.92 -7.75
C GLY A 101 -24.03 -1.51 -8.44
N VAL A 102 -23.75 -0.20 -8.52
CA VAL A 102 -22.48 0.32 -9.08
C VAL A 102 -21.28 -0.14 -8.25
N THR A 103 -21.40 -0.15 -6.92
CA THR A 103 -20.33 -0.62 -6.01
C THR A 103 -20.04 -2.11 -6.21
N LEU A 104 -21.07 -2.96 -6.16
CA LEU A 104 -20.93 -4.40 -6.36
C LEU A 104 -20.41 -4.74 -7.76
N PHE A 105 -20.90 -4.06 -8.79
CA PHE A 105 -20.39 -4.20 -10.16
C PHE A 105 -18.91 -3.86 -10.26
N SER A 106 -18.46 -2.76 -9.64
CA SER A 106 -17.04 -2.39 -9.63
C SER A 106 -16.15 -3.42 -8.91
N ILE A 107 -16.64 -4.05 -7.83
CA ILE A 107 -15.95 -5.17 -7.17
C ILE A 107 -15.86 -6.36 -8.13
N LEU A 108 -16.96 -6.73 -8.81
CA LEU A 108 -16.96 -7.80 -9.80
C LEU A 108 -15.99 -7.53 -10.96
N VAL A 109 -15.89 -6.28 -11.44
CA VAL A 109 -14.90 -5.89 -12.46
C VAL A 109 -13.47 -6.07 -11.95
N VAL A 110 -13.14 -5.64 -10.73
CA VAL A 110 -11.80 -5.87 -10.13
C VAL A 110 -11.52 -7.37 -9.98
N GLN A 111 -12.48 -8.16 -9.49
CA GLN A 111 -12.32 -9.61 -9.37
C GLN A 111 -12.17 -10.30 -10.73
N ALA A 112 -12.82 -9.81 -11.78
CA ALA A 112 -12.67 -10.31 -13.15
C ALA A 112 -11.29 -9.95 -13.74
N LEU A 113 -10.83 -8.70 -13.56
CA LEU A 113 -9.50 -8.25 -14.00
C LEU A 113 -8.38 -9.08 -13.36
N LYS A 114 -8.55 -9.53 -12.11
CA LYS A 114 -7.59 -10.40 -11.40
C LYS A 114 -7.31 -11.72 -12.16
N TRP A 115 -8.28 -12.26 -12.91
CA TRP A 115 -8.06 -13.46 -13.73
C TRP A 115 -7.11 -13.25 -14.91
N PHE A 116 -7.01 -12.03 -15.46
CA PHE A 116 -6.05 -11.72 -16.53
C PHE A 116 -4.60 -11.88 -16.08
N VAL A 117 -4.32 -11.64 -14.79
CA VAL A 117 -2.99 -11.89 -14.19
C VAL A 117 -2.67 -13.38 -14.22
N PHE A 118 -3.62 -14.23 -13.80
CA PHE A 118 -3.44 -15.69 -13.73
C PHE A 118 -3.53 -16.40 -15.09
N TYR A 119 -4.09 -15.78 -16.13
CA TYR A 119 -4.15 -16.34 -17.49
C TYR A 119 -2.90 -16.06 -18.34
N ALA A 120 -1.88 -15.41 -17.78
CA ALA A 120 -0.65 -15.10 -18.51
C ALA A 120 0.14 -16.37 -18.88
N LYS A 121 0.45 -16.52 -20.17
CA LYS A 121 1.22 -17.67 -20.71
C LYS A 121 2.73 -17.64 -20.39
N SER A 122 3.24 -16.56 -19.82
CA SER A 122 4.63 -16.45 -19.35
C SER A 122 4.72 -15.53 -18.13
N THR A 123 5.79 -15.70 -17.36
CA THR A 123 6.09 -14.96 -16.13
C THR A 123 6.21 -13.45 -16.35
N GLU A 124 6.83 -13.03 -17.45
CA GLU A 124 7.01 -11.61 -17.81
C GLU A 124 5.65 -10.97 -18.12
N ARG A 125 4.79 -11.70 -18.85
CA ARG A 125 3.42 -11.28 -19.13
C ARG A 125 2.58 -11.23 -17.86
N ALA A 126 2.80 -12.14 -16.91
CA ALA A 126 2.13 -12.11 -15.61
C ALA A 126 2.51 -10.84 -14.81
N ALA A 127 3.79 -10.45 -14.81
CA ALA A 127 4.24 -9.22 -14.16
C ALA A 127 3.61 -7.96 -14.78
N VAL A 128 3.57 -7.86 -16.12
CA VAL A 128 2.91 -6.76 -16.83
C VAL A 128 1.40 -6.74 -16.56
N ASN A 129 0.72 -7.89 -16.65
CA ASN A 129 -0.70 -8.00 -16.37
C ASN A 129 -1.03 -7.61 -14.92
N MET A 130 -0.16 -7.92 -13.96
CA MET A 130 -0.33 -7.52 -12.57
C MET A 130 -0.19 -6.01 -12.36
N LEU A 131 0.79 -5.36 -12.99
CA LEU A 131 0.93 -3.90 -12.94
C LEU A 131 -0.30 -3.22 -13.55
N LEU A 132 -0.77 -3.71 -14.71
CA LEU A 132 -2.00 -3.24 -15.35
C LEU A 132 -3.24 -3.45 -14.46
N PHE A 133 -3.37 -4.61 -13.82
CA PHE A 133 -4.46 -4.90 -12.89
C PHE A 133 -4.53 -3.87 -11.74
N TYR A 134 -3.41 -3.62 -11.05
CA TYR A 134 -3.38 -2.67 -9.95
C TYR A 134 -3.55 -1.21 -10.40
N ALA A 135 -3.03 -0.84 -11.58
CA ALA A 135 -3.26 0.46 -12.18
C ALA A 135 -4.76 0.68 -12.52
N LEU A 136 -5.41 -0.31 -13.13
CA LEU A 136 -6.85 -0.27 -13.43
C LEU A 136 -7.69 -0.22 -12.15
N MET A 137 -7.34 -1.01 -11.13
CA MET A 137 -8.01 -1.00 -9.82
C MET A 137 -7.91 0.36 -9.12
N LEU A 138 -6.74 1.02 -9.21
CA LEU A 138 -6.53 2.37 -8.69
C LEU A 138 -7.35 3.43 -9.45
N VAL A 139 -7.40 3.34 -10.78
CA VAL A 139 -8.08 4.34 -11.65
C VAL A 139 -9.61 4.17 -11.66
N LEU A 140 -10.12 2.94 -11.51
CA LEU A 140 -11.54 2.62 -11.65
C LEU A 140 -12.49 3.48 -10.79
N PRO A 141 -12.24 3.70 -9.47
CA PRO A 141 -13.08 4.59 -8.66
C PRO A 141 -13.24 6.00 -9.23
N PHE A 142 -12.16 6.59 -9.75
CA PHE A 142 -12.19 7.94 -10.32
C PHE A 142 -12.97 7.99 -11.63
N VAL A 143 -12.86 6.95 -12.47
CA VAL A 143 -13.63 6.84 -13.71
C VAL A 143 -15.13 6.70 -13.39
N ILE A 144 -15.51 5.83 -12.45
CA ILE A 144 -16.92 5.67 -12.07
C ILE A 144 -17.45 6.98 -11.45
N ALA A 145 -16.71 7.63 -10.54
CA ALA A 145 -17.08 8.92 -9.97
C ALA A 145 -17.20 10.04 -11.01
N ARG A 146 -16.46 9.97 -12.13
CA ARG A 146 -16.57 10.93 -13.24
C ARG A 146 -17.74 10.65 -14.18
N LEU A 147 -18.10 9.38 -14.36
CA LEU A 147 -19.20 8.93 -15.23
C LEU A 147 -20.57 9.04 -14.55
N VAL A 148 -20.66 8.66 -13.27
CA VAL A 148 -21.92 8.66 -12.50
C VAL A 148 -21.72 9.28 -11.10
N PRO A 149 -21.40 10.59 -11.00
CA PRO A 149 -21.06 11.22 -9.71
C PRO A 149 -22.09 10.97 -8.58
N PRO A 150 -23.42 11.09 -8.79
CA PRO A 150 -24.40 10.89 -7.71
C PRO A 150 -24.41 9.49 -7.09
N LEU A 151 -23.84 8.49 -7.77
CA LEU A 151 -23.80 7.10 -7.28
C LEU A 151 -22.43 6.67 -6.76
N ALA A 152 -21.37 7.43 -7.06
CA ALA A 152 -19.99 6.99 -6.88
C ALA A 152 -19.06 8.03 -6.23
N GLU A 153 -19.58 9.20 -5.83
CA GLU A 153 -18.81 10.23 -5.11
C GLU A 153 -18.09 9.66 -3.87
N PHE A 154 -16.82 10.03 -3.70
CA PHE A 154 -15.98 9.63 -2.58
C PHE A 154 -14.87 10.65 -2.32
N GLU A 155 -14.42 10.74 -1.07
CA GLU A 155 -13.34 11.67 -0.66
C GLU A 155 -12.01 10.93 -0.47
N ILE A 156 -10.92 11.51 -0.95
CA ILE A 156 -9.55 11.06 -0.67
C ILE A 156 -8.85 12.10 0.21
N ARG A 157 -8.61 11.75 1.47
CA ARG A 157 -7.72 12.47 2.36
C ARG A 157 -6.46 11.64 2.57
N TRP A 158 -5.34 12.04 1.97
CA TRP A 158 -4.07 11.36 2.18
C TRP A 158 -3.52 11.59 3.59
N LEU A 159 -3.29 12.86 3.93
CA LEU A 159 -2.55 13.24 5.14
C LEU A 159 -3.39 13.15 6.43
N PRO A 160 -2.75 12.76 7.56
CA PRO A 160 -3.40 12.71 8.87
C PRO A 160 -3.89 14.09 9.32
N SER A 161 -4.91 14.13 10.18
CA SER A 161 -5.42 15.38 10.78
C SER A 161 -4.57 15.88 11.95
N SER A 162 -3.70 15.04 12.49
CA SER A 162 -2.90 15.32 13.68
C SER A 162 -1.67 14.41 13.71
N ARG A 163 -0.54 14.94 14.17
CA ARG A 163 0.71 14.17 14.38
C ARG A 163 0.54 12.97 15.31
N TRP A 164 -0.44 13.00 16.23
CA TRP A 164 -0.75 11.88 17.12
C TRP A 164 -1.21 10.63 16.36
N GLN A 165 -1.74 10.76 15.13
CA GLN A 165 -2.03 9.60 14.28
C GLN A 165 -0.79 8.76 13.99
N TRP A 166 0.43 9.32 14.02
CA TRP A 166 1.66 8.54 13.83
C TRP A 166 1.98 7.62 15.02
N LEU A 167 1.56 7.96 16.25
CA LEU A 167 1.69 7.04 17.38
C LEU A 167 0.61 5.95 17.34
N TRP A 168 -0.63 6.33 16.99
CA TRP A 168 -1.71 5.36 16.79
C TRP A 168 -1.41 4.38 15.65
N LEU A 169 -0.65 4.81 14.62
CA LEU A 169 -0.19 3.96 13.53
C LEU A 169 0.70 2.81 14.05
N LEU A 170 1.62 3.10 14.97
CA LEU A 170 2.48 2.07 15.57
C LEU A 170 1.64 1.03 16.33
N GLY A 171 0.65 1.48 17.12
CA GLY A 171 -0.28 0.59 17.81
C GLY A 171 -1.10 -0.27 16.84
N MET A 172 -1.66 0.35 15.78
CA MET A 172 -2.43 -0.36 14.75
C MET A 172 -1.58 -1.39 13.99
N ALA A 173 -0.37 -1.01 13.57
CA ALA A 173 0.55 -1.89 12.85
C ALA A 173 0.97 -3.10 13.71
N SER A 174 1.26 -2.87 15.00
CA SER A 174 1.55 -3.96 15.96
C SER A 174 0.37 -4.92 16.11
N VAL A 175 -0.87 -4.42 16.24
CA VAL A 175 -2.07 -5.28 16.32
C VAL A 175 -2.24 -6.10 15.04
N LEU A 176 -2.06 -5.49 13.86
CA LEU A 176 -2.16 -6.19 12.58
C LEU A 176 -1.07 -7.27 12.46
N LEU A 177 0.18 -6.97 12.83
CA LEU A 177 1.29 -7.95 12.86
C LEU A 177 1.01 -9.10 13.82
N ILE A 178 0.47 -8.84 15.02
CA ILE A 178 0.09 -9.87 15.99
C ILE A 178 -1.03 -10.76 15.41
N CYS A 179 -2.07 -10.17 14.82
CA CYS A 179 -3.13 -10.93 14.15
C CYS A 179 -2.60 -11.79 12.99
N GLY A 180 -1.65 -11.28 12.20
CA GLY A 180 -0.98 -12.04 11.15
C GLY A 180 -0.13 -13.19 11.69
N GLY A 181 0.64 -12.96 12.75
CA GLY A 181 1.45 -13.97 13.43
C GLY A 181 0.60 -15.09 14.04
N ILE A 182 -0.51 -14.74 14.72
CA ILE A 182 -1.50 -15.72 15.20
C ILE A 182 -2.07 -16.53 14.04
N GLY A 183 -2.41 -15.87 12.93
CA GLY A 183 -2.83 -16.53 11.69
C GLY A 183 -1.82 -17.55 11.18
N GLY A 184 -0.53 -17.19 11.13
CA GLY A 184 0.56 -18.07 10.71
C GLY A 184 0.79 -19.26 11.66
N VAL A 185 0.68 -19.05 12.98
CA VAL A 185 0.80 -20.13 13.98
C VAL A 185 -0.37 -21.10 13.88
N LEU A 186 -1.61 -20.59 13.77
CA LEU A 186 -2.80 -21.44 13.57
C LEU A 186 -2.66 -22.26 12.28
N LEU A 187 -2.23 -21.63 11.20
CA LEU A 187 -2.02 -22.27 9.90
C LEU A 187 -1.02 -23.44 9.98
N GLY A 188 0.14 -23.21 10.59
CA GLY A 188 1.15 -24.25 10.85
C GLY A 188 0.63 -25.37 11.76
N SER A 189 -0.22 -25.04 12.74
CA SER A 189 -0.86 -26.02 13.64
C SER A 189 -1.82 -26.96 12.91
N TYR A 190 -2.39 -26.54 11.77
CA TYR A 190 -3.21 -27.37 10.88
C TYR A 190 -2.40 -28.05 9.76
N GLY A 191 -1.06 -28.04 9.83
CA GLY A 191 -0.18 -28.66 8.83
C GLY A 191 -0.08 -27.89 7.51
N HIS A 192 -0.59 -26.65 7.46
CA HIS A 192 -0.43 -25.76 6.32
C HIS A 192 0.81 -24.88 6.50
N SER A 193 1.61 -24.73 5.46
CA SER A 193 2.57 -23.62 5.37
C SER A 193 1.83 -22.29 5.17
N LEU A 194 2.50 -21.18 5.51
CA LEU A 194 2.13 -19.84 5.01
C LEU A 194 1.78 -19.91 3.52
N PRO A 195 0.88 -19.04 3.01
CA PRO A 195 0.65 -18.93 1.59
C PRO A 195 1.97 -18.52 0.93
N ASN A 196 2.68 -19.53 0.45
CA ASN A 196 3.51 -19.41 -0.73
C ASN A 196 2.58 -18.78 -1.76
N LEU A 197 2.78 -17.50 -2.07
CA LEU A 197 2.22 -16.92 -3.28
C LEU A 197 2.48 -17.96 -4.38
N THR A 198 1.44 -18.46 -5.05
CA THR A 198 1.50 -19.73 -5.80
C THR A 198 2.25 -19.56 -7.12
N PHE A 199 3.55 -19.35 -6.95
CA PHE A 199 4.60 -18.97 -7.86
C PHE A 199 5.62 -20.09 -7.98
N SER A 200 5.18 -21.34 -7.77
CA SER A 200 5.94 -22.52 -8.17
C SER A 200 6.41 -22.47 -9.63
N PRO A 201 5.67 -21.85 -10.59
CA PRO A 201 6.17 -21.58 -11.94
C PRO A 201 7.12 -20.38 -12.05
N LEU A 202 7.23 -19.50 -11.05
CA LEU A 202 8.18 -18.38 -11.05
C LEU A 202 9.52 -18.73 -10.38
N ALA A 203 9.56 -19.78 -9.57
CA ALA A 203 10.72 -20.14 -8.77
C ALA A 203 11.86 -20.77 -9.58
N THR A 204 11.60 -21.26 -10.81
CA THR A 204 12.66 -21.80 -11.68
C THR A 204 12.58 -21.31 -13.12
N ASN A 205 13.74 -21.19 -13.78
CA ASN A 205 13.87 -20.76 -15.19
C ASN A 205 13.29 -19.36 -15.51
N VAL A 206 13.24 -18.48 -14.52
CA VAL A 206 12.72 -17.10 -14.65
C VAL A 206 13.84 -16.09 -14.46
N ARG A 207 13.82 -15.00 -15.25
CA ARG A 207 14.76 -13.89 -15.09
C ARG A 207 14.65 -13.30 -13.68
N PRO A 208 15.73 -13.20 -12.87
CA PRO A 208 15.65 -12.74 -11.48
C PRO A 208 15.03 -11.34 -11.31
N VAL A 209 15.24 -10.45 -12.30
CA VAL A 209 14.60 -9.11 -12.34
C VAL A 209 13.07 -9.19 -12.30
N THR A 210 12.45 -10.23 -12.87
CA THR A 210 10.99 -10.38 -12.84
C THR A 210 10.49 -10.64 -11.42
N VAL A 211 11.24 -11.38 -10.59
CA VAL A 211 10.92 -11.60 -9.18
C VAL A 211 10.98 -10.29 -8.39
N ILE A 212 11.96 -9.43 -8.69
CA ILE A 212 12.07 -8.08 -8.10
C ILE A 212 10.85 -7.22 -8.47
N VAL A 213 10.45 -7.21 -9.75
CA VAL A 213 9.25 -6.48 -10.21
C VAL A 213 7.99 -6.98 -9.51
N PHE A 214 7.82 -8.30 -9.37
CA PHE A 214 6.71 -8.87 -8.60
C PHE A 214 6.73 -8.39 -7.14
N GLY A 215 7.88 -8.47 -6.48
CA GLY A 215 8.05 -8.02 -5.10
C GLY A 215 7.72 -6.54 -4.90
N LEU A 216 8.23 -5.66 -5.76
CA LEU A 216 7.94 -4.22 -5.71
C LEU A 216 6.44 -3.92 -5.90
N VAL A 217 5.77 -4.61 -6.84
CA VAL A 217 4.34 -4.39 -7.06
C VAL A 217 3.51 -4.90 -5.87
N TYR A 218 3.77 -6.10 -5.35
CA TYR A 218 3.03 -6.63 -4.19
C TYR A 218 3.28 -5.86 -2.88
N VAL A 219 4.51 -5.42 -2.64
CA VAL A 219 4.87 -4.74 -1.39
C VAL A 219 4.50 -3.25 -1.43
N LEU A 220 4.61 -2.58 -2.58
CA LEU A 220 4.45 -1.12 -2.67
C LEU A 220 3.22 -0.66 -3.48
N VAL A 221 3.02 -1.17 -4.70
CA VAL A 221 1.96 -0.66 -5.60
C VAL A 221 0.58 -1.17 -5.19
N ALA A 222 0.48 -2.46 -4.87
CA ALA A 222 -0.76 -3.14 -4.53
C ALA A 222 -1.47 -2.51 -3.32
N PRO A 223 -0.80 -2.25 -2.17
CA PRO A 223 -1.42 -1.57 -1.04
C PRO A 223 -2.00 -0.18 -1.37
N VAL A 224 -1.38 0.59 -2.27
CA VAL A 224 -1.91 1.91 -2.66
C VAL A 224 -3.23 1.76 -3.42
N ALA A 225 -3.28 0.86 -4.40
CA ALA A 225 -4.49 0.57 -5.17
C ALA A 225 -5.60 -0.02 -4.27
N GLU A 226 -5.24 -0.93 -3.37
CA GLU A 226 -6.17 -1.60 -2.45
C GLU A 226 -6.74 -0.64 -1.40
N GLU A 227 -5.94 0.23 -0.77
CA GLU A 227 -6.47 1.23 0.16
C GLU A 227 -7.37 2.26 -0.52
N VAL A 228 -7.03 2.73 -1.73
CA VAL A 228 -7.87 3.67 -2.48
C VAL A 228 -9.20 3.02 -2.87
N PHE A 229 -9.18 1.79 -3.40
CA PHE A 229 -10.39 1.09 -3.81
C PHE A 229 -11.26 0.69 -2.59
N TRP A 230 -10.71 -0.05 -1.63
CA TRP A 230 -11.50 -0.60 -0.52
C TRP A 230 -11.87 0.47 0.53
N ARG A 231 -10.89 1.22 1.03
CA ARG A 231 -11.10 2.19 2.14
C ARG A 231 -11.46 3.57 1.63
N GLY A 232 -10.94 3.98 0.47
CA GLY A 232 -11.30 5.24 -0.19
C GLY A 232 -12.70 5.22 -0.78
N TYR A 233 -13.02 4.21 -1.59
CA TYR A 233 -14.24 4.15 -2.39
C TYR A 233 -15.31 3.20 -1.82
N VAL A 234 -15.05 1.90 -1.72
CA VAL A 234 -16.07 0.88 -1.37
C VAL A 234 -16.70 1.10 0.01
N LEU A 235 -15.89 1.31 1.05
CA LEU A 235 -16.37 1.46 2.43
C LEU A 235 -17.39 2.61 2.61
N PRO A 236 -17.14 3.85 2.10
CA PRO A 236 -18.15 4.91 2.07
C PRO A 236 -19.45 4.56 1.33
N GLN A 237 -19.40 3.87 0.19
CA GLN A 237 -20.61 3.49 -0.55
C GLN A 237 -21.50 2.55 0.29
N PHE A 238 -20.90 1.56 0.95
CA PHE A 238 -21.63 0.65 1.86
C PHE A 238 -22.23 1.39 3.06
N ALA A 239 -21.48 2.31 3.69
CA ALA A 239 -21.98 3.07 4.82
C ALA A 239 -23.15 4.01 4.46
N ARG A 240 -23.10 4.70 3.30
CA ARG A 240 -24.21 5.52 2.80
C ARG A 240 -25.43 4.68 2.39
N THR A 241 -25.21 3.53 1.75
CA THR A 241 -26.29 2.62 1.34
C THR A 241 -27.03 2.04 2.53
N LEU A 242 -26.29 1.49 3.52
CA LEU A 242 -26.84 0.81 4.68
C LEU A 242 -27.19 1.77 5.83
N GLY A 243 -26.93 3.07 5.67
CA GLY A 243 -27.30 4.13 6.61
C GLY A 243 -26.50 4.17 7.92
N HIS A 244 -25.53 3.27 8.13
CA HIS A 244 -24.78 3.19 9.37
C HIS A 244 -23.34 2.69 9.17
N TRP A 245 -22.36 3.43 9.71
CA TRP A 245 -20.92 3.13 9.54
C TRP A 245 -20.52 1.74 10.03
N SER A 246 -21.05 1.26 11.15
CA SER A 246 -20.69 -0.06 11.68
C SER A 246 -21.19 -1.21 10.80
N VAL A 247 -22.37 -1.04 10.18
CA VAL A 247 -22.95 -2.06 9.28
C VAL A 247 -22.24 -2.02 7.93
N GLY A 248 -21.95 -0.81 7.43
CA GLY A 248 -21.12 -0.62 6.23
C GLY A 248 -19.71 -1.20 6.39
N LEU A 249 -19.08 -1.01 7.56
CA LEU A 249 -17.78 -1.60 7.90
C LEU A 249 -17.83 -3.13 7.92
N LEU A 250 -18.87 -3.73 8.52
CA LEU A 250 -19.03 -5.17 8.56
C LEU A 250 -19.17 -5.76 7.15
N ALA A 251 -20.08 -5.20 6.33
CA ALA A 251 -20.30 -5.63 4.95
C ALA A 251 -19.06 -5.47 4.07
N HIS A 252 -18.38 -4.32 4.17
CA HIS A 252 -17.09 -4.06 3.52
C HIS A 252 -16.05 -5.13 3.90
N SER A 253 -15.88 -5.42 5.19
CA SER A 253 -14.83 -6.33 5.66
C SER A 253 -15.08 -7.78 5.29
N ILE A 254 -16.35 -8.21 5.22
CA ILE A 254 -16.74 -9.51 4.69
C ILE A 254 -16.37 -9.59 3.20
N LEU A 255 -16.73 -8.59 2.39
CA LEU A 255 -16.42 -8.59 0.96
C LEU A 255 -14.92 -8.46 0.67
N PHE A 256 -14.19 -7.69 1.47
CA PHE A 256 -12.72 -7.63 1.43
C PHE A 256 -12.11 -9.01 1.68
N ALA A 257 -12.55 -9.74 2.71
CA ALA A 257 -12.08 -11.10 2.94
C ALA A 257 -12.42 -12.03 1.77
N LEU A 258 -13.67 -12.02 1.29
CA LEU A 258 -14.12 -12.88 0.19
C LEU A 258 -13.37 -12.60 -1.14
N ALA A 259 -12.93 -11.36 -1.38
CA ALA A 259 -12.10 -11.02 -2.54
C ALA A 259 -10.72 -11.73 -2.56
N HIS A 260 -10.31 -12.31 -1.43
CA HIS A 260 -9.07 -13.05 -1.21
C HIS A 260 -9.24 -14.58 -1.16
N LEU A 261 -10.38 -15.12 -1.58
CA LEU A 261 -10.65 -16.57 -1.65
C LEU A 261 -9.56 -17.41 -2.36
N GLY A 262 -8.78 -16.79 -3.26
CA GLY A 262 -7.67 -17.41 -3.98
C GLY A 262 -6.30 -17.39 -3.28
N VAL A 263 -6.16 -16.83 -2.07
CA VAL A 263 -4.91 -16.88 -1.29
C VAL A 263 -4.84 -18.20 -0.53
N GLN A 264 -5.50 -18.28 0.62
CA GLN A 264 -5.77 -19.51 1.37
C GLN A 264 -7.06 -19.30 2.17
N ARG A 265 -8.02 -20.21 2.06
CA ARG A 265 -9.37 -20.05 2.67
C ARG A 265 -9.33 -19.93 4.20
N ILE A 266 -8.36 -20.58 4.83
CA ILE A 266 -8.12 -20.55 6.28
C ILE A 266 -7.65 -19.18 6.79
N LEU A 267 -7.13 -18.29 5.92
CA LEU A 267 -6.76 -16.91 6.29
C LEU A 267 -7.90 -15.88 6.17
N LEU A 268 -9.07 -16.27 5.64
CA LEU A 268 -10.23 -15.36 5.52
C LEU A 268 -10.62 -14.68 6.86
N PRO A 269 -10.57 -15.34 8.04
CA PRO A 269 -10.83 -14.67 9.32
C PRO A 269 -9.82 -13.56 9.65
N VAL A 270 -8.54 -13.77 9.34
CA VAL A 270 -7.48 -12.76 9.56
C VAL A 270 -7.70 -11.56 8.65
N LEU A 271 -8.00 -11.81 7.37
CA LEU A 271 -8.28 -10.77 6.38
C LEU A 271 -9.56 -10.00 6.69
N PHE A 272 -10.58 -10.65 7.24
CA PHE A 272 -11.78 -10.00 7.77
C PHE A 272 -11.43 -9.03 8.93
N VAL A 273 -10.60 -9.47 9.88
CA VAL A 273 -10.11 -8.63 10.99
C VAL A 273 -9.27 -7.45 10.48
N TYR A 274 -8.41 -7.64 9.47
CA TYR A 274 -7.69 -6.55 8.82
C TYR A 274 -8.65 -5.55 8.14
N GLY A 275 -9.71 -6.05 7.49
CA GLY A 275 -10.82 -5.24 6.98
C GLY A 275 -11.42 -4.35 8.06
N LEU A 276 -11.76 -4.92 9.23
CA LEU A 276 -12.34 -4.22 10.36
C LEU A 276 -11.39 -3.15 10.93
N ILE A 277 -10.12 -3.48 11.19
CA ILE A 277 -9.16 -2.56 11.81
C ILE A 277 -8.87 -1.36 10.90
N LEU A 278 -8.48 -1.62 9.65
CA LEU A 278 -8.13 -0.57 8.69
C LEU A 278 -9.36 0.27 8.29
N GLY A 279 -10.54 -0.35 8.19
CA GLY A 279 -11.80 0.35 7.95
C GLY A 279 -12.25 1.21 9.15
N ALA A 280 -12.11 0.71 10.39
CA ALA A 280 -12.42 1.48 11.60
C ALA A 280 -11.52 2.72 11.73
N TRP A 281 -10.22 2.59 11.40
CA TRP A 281 -9.29 3.71 11.29
C TRP A 281 -9.75 4.72 10.24
N ARG A 282 -10.07 4.27 9.01
CA ARG A 282 -10.57 5.13 7.94
C ARG A 282 -11.80 5.93 8.37
N ILE A 283 -12.76 5.30 9.06
CA ILE A 283 -13.95 5.97 9.58
C ILE A 283 -13.60 7.00 10.66
N ARG A 284 -12.65 6.68 11.54
CA ARG A 284 -12.28 7.50 12.71
C ARG A 284 -11.38 8.70 12.36
N PHE A 285 -10.54 8.59 11.34
CA PHE A 285 -9.51 9.58 11.02
C PHE A 285 -9.59 10.16 9.61
N GLY A 286 -10.29 9.49 8.69
CA GLY A 286 -10.41 9.86 7.27
C GLY A 286 -9.15 9.69 6.42
N SER A 287 -7.98 9.55 7.05
CA SER A 287 -6.67 9.50 6.40
C SER A 287 -6.37 8.14 5.75
N LEU A 288 -5.73 8.17 4.56
CA LEU A 288 -5.27 6.98 3.82
C LEU A 288 -3.77 6.70 3.98
N LEU A 289 -2.92 7.72 4.08
CA LEU A 289 -1.47 7.50 4.11
C LEU A 289 -1.00 6.60 5.28
N PRO A 290 -1.53 6.73 6.52
CA PRO A 290 -1.20 5.79 7.59
C PRO A 290 -1.63 4.35 7.30
N LEU A 291 -2.75 4.14 6.59
CA LEU A 291 -3.23 2.81 6.20
C LEU A 291 -2.29 2.17 5.17
N VAL A 292 -1.91 2.94 4.15
CA VAL A 292 -0.94 2.51 3.13
C VAL A 292 0.40 2.14 3.77
N ILE A 293 0.92 2.95 4.71
CA ILE A 293 2.18 2.66 5.40
C ILE A 293 2.07 1.41 6.29
N ALA A 294 0.96 1.21 7.00
CA ALA A 294 0.73 -0.02 7.77
C ALA A 294 0.68 -1.25 6.85
N HIS A 295 0.00 -1.15 5.71
CA HIS A 295 -0.13 -2.24 4.75
C HIS A 295 1.20 -2.53 4.03
N TRP A 296 2.01 -1.51 3.68
CA TRP A 296 3.39 -1.69 3.25
C TRP A 296 4.24 -2.43 4.28
N ALA A 297 4.13 -2.08 5.57
CA ALA A 297 4.88 -2.76 6.63
C ALA A 297 4.46 -4.25 6.77
N LEU A 298 3.15 -4.54 6.70
CA LEU A 298 2.64 -5.92 6.72
C LEU A 298 3.14 -6.73 5.52
N ASN A 299 2.99 -6.19 4.30
CA ASN A 299 3.44 -6.88 3.09
C ASN A 299 4.96 -7.01 3.05
N ALA A 300 5.71 -6.04 3.56
CA ALA A 300 7.17 -6.16 3.68
C ALA A 300 7.55 -7.34 4.60
N VAL A 301 6.99 -7.39 5.81
CA VAL A 301 7.28 -8.47 6.79
C VAL A 301 6.86 -9.84 6.26
N SER A 302 5.71 -9.96 5.59
CA SER A 302 5.20 -11.25 5.11
C SER A 302 5.75 -11.71 3.76
N LEU A 303 6.10 -10.79 2.85
CA LEU A 303 6.40 -11.13 1.44
C LEU A 303 7.87 -10.94 1.06
N VAL A 304 8.62 -10.02 1.67
CA VAL A 304 10.05 -9.82 1.32
C VAL A 304 10.88 -11.10 1.52
N PRO A 305 10.72 -11.87 2.62
CA PRO A 305 11.43 -13.15 2.77
C PRO A 305 11.06 -14.18 1.69
N GLN A 306 9.82 -14.20 1.23
CA GLN A 306 9.37 -15.08 0.15
C GLN A 306 9.98 -14.67 -1.20
N PHE A 307 9.96 -13.37 -1.53
CA PHE A 307 10.55 -12.86 -2.77
C PHE A 307 12.07 -12.97 -2.79
N ALA A 308 12.76 -12.90 -1.65
CA ALA A 308 14.18 -13.21 -1.54
C ALA A 308 14.44 -14.70 -1.88
N ALA A 309 13.72 -15.62 -1.25
CA ALA A 309 13.85 -17.05 -1.56
C ALA A 309 13.52 -17.39 -3.02
N TYR A 310 12.52 -16.72 -3.61
CA TYR A 310 12.21 -16.87 -5.04
C TYR A 310 13.27 -16.25 -5.95
N TYR A 311 13.94 -15.17 -5.53
CA TYR A 311 15.04 -14.57 -6.28
C TYR A 311 16.25 -15.50 -6.30
N ASP A 312 16.61 -16.09 -5.17
CA ASP A 312 17.71 -17.06 -5.06
C ASP A 312 17.43 -18.33 -5.88
N ALA A 313 16.19 -18.84 -5.84
CA ALA A 313 15.75 -19.97 -6.66
C ALA A 313 15.74 -19.64 -8.17
N ALA A 314 15.25 -18.46 -8.55
CA ALA A 314 15.26 -17.99 -9.93
C ALA A 314 16.70 -17.84 -10.47
N ARG A 315 17.59 -17.21 -9.69
CA ARG A 315 19.01 -17.06 -10.01
C ARG A 315 19.72 -18.40 -10.19
N SER A 316 19.65 -19.29 -9.19
CA SER A 316 20.34 -20.58 -9.19
C SER A 316 19.82 -21.58 -10.24
N SER A 317 18.62 -21.36 -10.77
CA SER A 317 18.03 -22.14 -11.86
C SER A 317 18.10 -21.48 -13.23
N TYR A 318 18.55 -20.21 -13.32
CA TYR A 318 18.60 -19.51 -14.61
C TYR A 318 19.77 -20.06 -15.45
N PRO A 319 19.54 -20.61 -16.67
CA PRO A 319 20.56 -21.37 -17.38
C PRO A 319 21.88 -20.64 -17.63
N ARG A 320 21.83 -19.31 -17.80
CA ARG A 320 23.03 -18.47 -18.01
C ARG A 320 23.81 -18.23 -16.71
N CYS A 321 23.12 -18.16 -15.57
CA CYS A 321 23.78 -18.13 -14.26
C CYS A 321 24.42 -19.49 -13.93
N GLN A 322 23.72 -20.60 -14.22
CA GLN A 322 24.29 -21.95 -14.08
C GLN A 322 25.53 -22.16 -14.96
N GLN A 323 25.57 -21.56 -16.16
CA GLN A 323 26.75 -21.57 -17.01
C GLN A 323 27.93 -20.79 -16.38
N ILE A 324 27.66 -19.63 -15.77
CA ILE A 324 28.66 -18.86 -15.01
C ILE A 324 29.18 -19.68 -13.82
N ASP A 325 28.29 -20.29 -13.03
CA ASP A 325 28.67 -21.12 -11.87
C ASP A 325 29.51 -22.35 -12.30
N ALA A 326 29.15 -22.98 -13.42
CA ALA A 326 29.89 -24.12 -13.98
C ALA A 326 31.24 -23.73 -14.62
N LEU A 327 31.42 -22.48 -15.02
CA LEU A 327 32.72 -21.93 -15.43
C LEU A 327 33.57 -21.58 -14.20
N ALA A 328 32.97 -21.05 -13.13
CA ALA A 328 33.67 -20.70 -11.89
C ALA A 328 34.28 -21.90 -11.16
N ALA A 329 33.75 -23.10 -11.37
CA ALA A 329 34.31 -24.35 -10.87
C ALA A 329 35.59 -24.83 -11.59
N ARG A 330 36.03 -24.14 -12.65
CA ARG A 330 37.21 -24.51 -13.47
C ARG A 330 38.47 -23.76 -13.05
N PRO A 331 39.67 -24.21 -13.47
CA PRO A 331 40.91 -23.45 -13.27
C PRO A 331 40.81 -22.03 -13.85
N PRO A 332 41.46 -21.01 -13.24
CA PRO A 332 41.37 -19.62 -13.69
C PRO A 332 41.69 -19.42 -15.18
N GLU A 333 42.64 -20.18 -15.72
CA GLU A 333 43.11 -20.08 -17.10
C GLU A 333 42.01 -20.45 -18.13
N GLU A 334 41.10 -21.36 -17.76
CA GLU A 334 39.92 -21.70 -18.57
C GLU A 334 38.71 -20.81 -18.22
N ALA A 335 38.54 -20.47 -16.94
CA ALA A 335 37.35 -19.77 -16.46
C ALA A 335 37.32 -18.30 -16.86
N LEU A 336 38.43 -17.56 -16.66
CA LEU A 336 38.46 -16.10 -16.81
C LEU A 336 38.07 -15.61 -18.21
N PRO A 337 38.61 -16.16 -19.32
CA PRO A 337 38.30 -15.66 -20.66
C PRO A 337 36.83 -15.84 -21.05
N GLU A 338 36.16 -16.87 -20.53
CA GLU A 338 34.73 -17.10 -20.75
C GLU A 338 33.85 -16.27 -19.82
N LEU A 339 34.22 -16.15 -18.53
CA LEU A 339 33.49 -15.35 -17.55
C LEU A 339 33.47 -13.85 -17.89
N ILE A 340 34.57 -13.31 -18.41
CA ILE A 340 34.67 -11.90 -18.83
C ILE A 340 33.64 -11.56 -19.93
N LYS A 341 33.26 -12.52 -20.79
CA LYS A 341 32.26 -12.30 -21.85
C LYS A 341 30.87 -11.98 -21.28
N PHE A 342 30.56 -12.46 -20.09
CA PHE A 342 29.30 -12.17 -19.40
C PHE A 342 29.27 -10.80 -18.72
N LEU A 343 30.39 -10.06 -18.63
CA LEU A 343 30.38 -8.70 -18.10
C LEU A 343 29.60 -7.73 -18.99
N GLY A 344 29.60 -7.96 -20.31
CA GLY A 344 28.86 -7.17 -21.31
C GLY A 344 27.50 -7.77 -21.68
N ASP A 345 26.87 -8.53 -20.78
CA ASP A 345 25.60 -9.19 -21.06
C ASP A 345 24.43 -8.20 -21.22
N SER A 346 23.50 -8.50 -22.13
CA SER A 346 22.26 -7.73 -22.29
C SER A 346 21.20 -8.01 -21.22
N ASP A 347 21.42 -9.04 -20.38
CA ASP A 347 20.65 -9.29 -19.17
C ASP A 347 21.45 -8.85 -17.93
N ASP A 348 21.10 -7.69 -17.38
CA ASP A 348 21.77 -7.08 -16.20
C ASP A 348 21.95 -8.07 -15.03
N ALA A 349 21.01 -9.02 -14.86
CA ALA A 349 21.08 -10.03 -13.81
C ALA A 349 22.20 -11.07 -14.04
N VAL A 350 22.52 -11.35 -15.32
CA VAL A 350 23.62 -12.22 -15.73
C VAL A 350 24.96 -11.48 -15.61
N ALA A 351 25.01 -10.21 -16.03
CA ALA A 351 26.20 -9.38 -15.88
C ALA A 351 26.57 -9.14 -14.41
N ALA A 352 25.60 -8.81 -13.56
CA ALA A 352 25.80 -8.66 -12.11
C ALA A 352 26.28 -9.96 -11.44
N HIS A 353 25.76 -11.12 -11.87
CA HIS A 353 26.21 -12.42 -11.37
C HIS A 353 27.65 -12.74 -11.81
N ALA A 354 28.02 -12.43 -13.06
CA ALA A 354 29.40 -12.56 -13.53
C ALA A 354 30.38 -11.67 -12.76
N ILE A 355 30.01 -10.41 -12.49
CA ILE A 355 30.77 -9.46 -11.65
C ILE A 355 30.99 -10.06 -10.25
N GLU A 356 29.93 -10.57 -9.63
CA GLU A 356 30.00 -11.17 -8.29
C GLU A 356 30.93 -12.39 -8.25
N VAL A 357 30.74 -13.33 -9.18
CA VAL A 357 31.53 -14.57 -9.27
C VAL A 357 33.01 -14.27 -9.55
N LEU A 358 33.31 -13.36 -10.47
CA LEU A 358 34.69 -12.88 -10.71
C LEU A 358 35.28 -12.19 -9.47
N GLY A 359 34.49 -11.39 -8.75
CA GLY A 359 34.91 -10.71 -7.54
C GLY A 359 35.10 -11.61 -6.32
N GLN A 360 34.42 -12.77 -6.26
CA GLN A 360 34.54 -13.76 -5.19
C GLN A 360 35.64 -14.79 -5.46
N HIS A 361 35.68 -15.36 -6.67
CA HIS A 361 36.55 -16.51 -6.99
C HIS A 361 37.88 -16.12 -7.67
N PHE A 362 37.91 -15.00 -8.42
CA PHE A 362 39.03 -14.64 -9.30
C PHE A 362 39.51 -13.19 -9.11
N ARG A 363 39.29 -12.63 -7.92
CA ARG A 363 39.42 -11.18 -7.65
C ARG A 363 40.72 -10.56 -8.13
N SER A 364 41.86 -11.23 -7.90
CA SER A 364 43.19 -10.73 -8.26
C SER A 364 43.48 -10.81 -9.76
N GLN A 365 42.92 -11.79 -10.48
CA GLN A 365 43.06 -11.89 -11.94
C GLN A 365 42.04 -11.01 -12.68
N ALA A 366 40.85 -10.82 -12.10
CA ALA A 366 39.73 -10.11 -12.72
C ALA A 366 39.73 -8.58 -12.48
N GLU A 367 40.55 -8.06 -11.56
CA GLU A 367 40.52 -6.64 -11.14
C GLU A 367 40.55 -5.61 -12.29
N PRO A 368 41.34 -5.77 -13.38
CA PRO A 368 41.33 -4.83 -14.50
C PRO A 368 39.95 -4.76 -15.18
N TYR A 369 39.42 -5.92 -15.55
CA TYR A 369 38.14 -6.05 -16.27
C TYR A 369 36.95 -5.61 -15.40
N LEU A 370 37.01 -5.86 -14.09
CA LEU A 370 35.99 -5.40 -13.14
C LEU A 370 36.00 -3.87 -12.97
N LYS A 371 37.16 -3.20 -13.04
CA LYS A 371 37.21 -1.73 -13.03
C LYS A 371 36.54 -1.15 -14.26
N ASP A 372 36.82 -1.68 -15.44
CA ASP A 372 36.22 -1.19 -16.67
C ASP A 372 34.70 -1.41 -16.67
N ALA A 373 34.23 -2.60 -16.26
CA ALA A 373 32.80 -2.94 -16.17
C ALA A 373 32.02 -2.16 -15.10
N LEU A 374 32.69 -1.63 -14.05
CA LEU A 374 32.07 -0.79 -13.02
C LEU A 374 32.15 0.72 -13.33
N CYS A 375 32.87 1.12 -14.38
CA CYS A 375 33.01 2.52 -14.81
C CYS A 375 32.19 2.87 -16.06
N ALA A 376 31.59 1.86 -16.71
CA ALA A 376 30.71 1.99 -17.87
C ALA A 376 29.24 2.15 -17.47
#